data_AF-A0A927TCI8-F1
#
_entry.id   AF-A0A927TCI8-F1
#
_cell.length_a   1.000
_cell.length_b   1.000
_cell.length_c   1.000
_cell.angle_alpha   90.00
_cell.angle_beta   90.00
_cell.angle_gamma   90.00
#
_symmetry.space_group_name_H-M   'P 1'
#
loop_
_entity.id
_entity.type
_entity.pdbx_description
1 polymer ?
#
loop_
_entity_poly.entity_id
_entity_poly.type
_entity_poly.pdbx_seq_one_letter_code
_entity_poly.pdbx_strand_id
1 'polypeptide(L)'
;MDRFNMLVVGRDYDKEMQLCRMEGLGEEELKTKGYTADQLHQIYRTKKDNLDLRIVDNPNFSAFMMRELRKGLAIGHDLSKYAISMDWMQVHEIRKGLESGVDVSIYDKPEFTAAHMEELRKGLEAGVDVTIYKKLTYNWFQMKEIRLGLESGVDVSKYATPKYTARVMRVVRKGLEIGLDMTGYAESHYTGDVMEMIFQGLQEDLDVSEFAKAGYDGEQLYAILKAKERGVEVSPYIRKDFSCEQIQQIRKGLETHVDPSIYAKEDFNGFQMREIRVGLEERLDVSVYARPELYWQQMEELRIGLEKGVDVKKWAHPSFSPADIKKGVLEAEESGDSGTSDDFTEAQTQEIILGLEAGIDVNVYAKPEYTATQMHNMRLELMAEAGISE
;
A
#
# COMPACT_ATOMS: atom_id res chain seq x y z
N MET A 1 0.26 15.03 3.94
CA MET A 1 -0.23 15.68 2.71
C MET A 1 -1.75 15.71 2.79
N ASP A 2 -2.38 16.70 2.16
CA ASP A 2 -3.82 17.02 2.19
C ASP A 2 -4.35 17.93 3.31
N ARG A 3 -3.76 19.13 3.43
CA ARG A 3 -4.47 20.35 3.86
C ARG A 3 -3.91 21.64 3.23
N PHE A 4 -3.53 21.59 1.96
CA PHE A 4 -3.11 22.77 1.19
C PHE A 4 -3.78 22.78 -0.19
N ASN A 5 -5.10 22.88 -0.20
CA ASN A 5 -5.84 23.32 -1.38
C ASN A 5 -7.01 24.20 -0.94
N MET A 6 -6.68 25.31 -0.29
CA MET A 6 -7.54 26.49 -0.33
C MET A 6 -7.00 27.37 -1.45
N LEU A 7 -7.84 27.67 -2.43
CA LEU A 7 -7.65 28.75 -3.38
C LEU A 7 -7.35 30.04 -2.60
N VAL A 8 -6.07 30.39 -2.46
CA VAL A 8 -5.68 31.69 -1.92
C VAL A 8 -5.97 32.70 -3.02
N VAL A 9 -7.13 33.35 -2.94
CA VAL A 9 -7.29 34.65 -3.58
C VAL A 9 -6.20 35.54 -2.97
N GLY A 10 -5.17 35.85 -3.75
CA GLY A 10 -4.09 36.71 -3.32
C GLY A 10 -4.64 38.04 -2.80
N ARG A 11 -4.00 38.60 -1.78
CA ARG A 11 -4.40 39.92 -1.26
C ARG A 11 -4.24 40.98 -2.35
N ASP A 12 -5.20 41.88 -2.39
CA ASP A 12 -5.21 43.03 -3.30
C ASP A 12 -4.25 44.10 -2.77
N TYR A 13 -3.24 44.45 -3.58
CA TYR A 13 -2.18 45.38 -3.18
C TYR A 13 -2.71 46.77 -2.84
N ASP A 14 -3.60 47.32 -3.66
CA ASP A 14 -4.11 48.68 -3.48
C ASP A 14 -4.96 48.78 -2.23
N LYS A 15 -5.72 47.72 -1.91
CA LYS A 15 -6.48 47.63 -0.66
C LYS A 15 -5.56 47.58 0.57
N GLU A 16 -4.52 46.75 0.56
CA GLU A 16 -3.59 46.66 1.69
C GLU A 16 -2.77 47.96 1.86
N MET A 17 -2.42 48.63 0.75
CA MET A 17 -1.81 49.96 0.78
C MET A 17 -2.76 51.01 1.37
N GLN A 18 -4.04 50.99 1.00
CA GLN A 18 -5.05 51.87 1.58
C GLN A 18 -5.18 51.66 3.09
N LEU A 19 -5.19 50.41 3.56
CA LEU A 19 -5.20 50.10 5.00
C LEU A 19 -3.97 50.65 5.72
N CYS A 20 -2.77 50.53 5.13
CA CYS A 20 -1.56 51.12 5.68
C CYS A 20 -1.67 52.65 5.83
N ARG A 21 -2.25 53.34 4.85
CA ARG A 21 -2.47 54.80 4.89
C ARG A 21 -3.42 55.21 6.01
N MET A 22 -4.48 54.44 6.22
CA MET A 22 -5.45 54.71 7.29
C MET A 22 -4.82 54.63 8.68
N GLU A 23 -3.79 53.80 8.86
CA GLU A 23 -2.99 53.72 10.11
C GLU A 23 -1.84 54.75 10.18
N GLY A 24 -1.81 55.71 9.24
CA GLY A 24 -0.84 56.79 9.21
C GLY A 24 0.56 56.41 8.69
N LEU A 25 0.67 55.31 7.93
CA LEU A 25 1.95 54.90 7.31
C LEU A 25 2.16 55.61 5.96
N GLY A 26 3.40 56.02 5.68
CA GLY A 26 3.76 56.77 4.47
C GLY A 26 3.72 55.90 3.22
N GLU A 27 2.80 56.20 2.29
CA GLU A 27 2.62 55.47 1.03
C GLU A 27 3.89 55.43 0.17
N GLU A 28 4.55 56.58 -0.02
CA GLU A 28 5.77 56.68 -0.83
C GLU A 28 6.93 55.87 -0.24
N GLU A 29 7.08 55.85 1.09
CA GLU A 29 8.10 55.04 1.77
C GLU A 29 7.82 53.54 1.58
N LEU A 30 6.57 53.09 1.73
CA LEU A 30 6.22 51.69 1.55
C LEU A 30 6.35 51.23 0.09
N LYS A 31 6.03 52.10 -0.89
CA LYS A 31 6.24 51.83 -2.31
C LYS A 31 7.71 51.68 -2.66
N THR A 32 8.58 52.57 -2.17
CA THR A 32 10.03 52.50 -2.45
C THR A 32 10.69 51.25 -1.88
N LYS A 33 10.15 50.68 -0.78
CA LYS A 33 10.61 49.40 -0.20
C LYS A 33 10.16 48.17 -0.99
N GLY A 34 9.23 48.29 -1.95
CA GLY A 34 8.85 47.20 -2.86
C GLY A 34 8.11 46.03 -2.22
N TYR A 35 7.32 46.27 -1.18
CA TYR A 35 6.56 45.22 -0.49
C TYR A 35 5.51 44.53 -1.37
N THR A 36 5.23 43.27 -1.08
CA THR A 36 4.06 42.53 -1.58
C THR A 36 2.80 42.86 -0.77
N ALA A 37 1.61 42.54 -1.30
CA ALA A 37 0.34 42.74 -0.59
C ALA A 37 0.29 42.00 0.77
N ASP A 38 0.84 40.78 0.86
CA ASP A 38 0.90 40.04 2.12
C ASP A 38 1.87 40.63 3.14
N GLN A 39 2.99 41.24 2.69
CA GLN A 39 3.90 41.96 3.58
C GLN A 39 3.26 43.26 4.08
N LEU A 40 2.63 44.04 3.19
CA LEU A 40 1.84 45.22 3.58
C LEU A 40 0.77 44.87 4.59
N HIS A 41 0.10 43.73 4.42
CA HIS A 41 -0.87 43.25 5.38
C HIS A 41 -0.27 43.02 6.77
N GLN A 42 0.93 42.44 6.87
CA GLN A 42 1.60 42.28 8.17
C GLN A 42 2.02 43.63 8.77
N ILE A 43 2.51 44.57 7.96
CA ILE A 43 2.88 45.93 8.39
C ILE A 43 1.65 46.66 8.96
N TYR A 44 0.55 46.69 8.20
CA TYR A 44 -0.74 47.24 8.63
C TYR A 44 -1.18 46.63 9.96
N ARG A 45 -1.21 45.30 10.06
CA ARG A 45 -1.64 44.62 11.29
C ARG A 45 -0.73 44.93 12.47
N THR A 46 0.58 45.01 12.27
CA THR A 46 1.55 45.34 13.32
C THR A 46 1.26 46.73 13.89
N LYS A 47 1.00 47.72 13.02
CA LYS A 47 0.66 49.08 13.42
C LYS A 47 -0.68 49.15 14.15
N LYS A 48 -1.71 48.49 13.62
CA LYS A 48 -3.05 48.41 14.21
C LYS A 48 -3.05 47.75 15.59
N ASP A 49 -2.24 46.70 15.76
CA ASP A 49 -2.08 45.98 17.04
C ASP A 49 -1.17 46.76 18.02
N ASN A 50 -0.72 47.98 17.66
CA ASN A 50 0.19 48.84 18.43
C ASN A 50 1.52 48.15 18.83
N LEU A 51 2.05 47.33 17.93
CA LEU A 51 3.30 46.59 18.11
C LEU A 51 4.48 47.36 17.50
N ASP A 52 5.72 47.05 17.93
CA ASP A 52 6.94 47.70 17.41
C ASP A 52 7.17 47.35 15.94
N LEU A 53 6.79 48.27 15.06
CA LEU A 53 6.87 48.10 13.62
C LEU A 53 8.31 47.90 13.13
N ARG A 54 9.32 48.43 13.83
CA ARG A 54 10.74 48.37 13.42
C ARG A 54 11.27 46.94 13.35
N ILE A 55 10.67 46.03 14.09
CA ILE A 55 11.03 44.60 14.12
C ILE A 55 10.46 43.86 12.91
N VAL A 56 9.29 44.28 12.41
CA VAL A 56 8.57 43.59 11.33
C VAL A 56 8.85 44.21 9.95
N ASP A 57 9.07 45.53 9.88
CA ASP A 57 9.29 46.32 8.66
C ASP A 57 10.67 46.04 8.03
N ASN A 58 10.78 44.92 7.30
CA ASN A 58 11.97 44.54 6.55
C ASN A 58 11.60 43.89 5.20
N PRO A 59 11.94 44.49 4.05
CA PRO A 59 11.57 43.97 2.72
C PRO A 59 12.22 42.63 2.39
N ASN A 60 13.32 42.28 3.05
CA ASN A 60 13.98 40.98 2.86
C ASN A 60 13.27 39.83 3.58
N PHE A 61 12.33 40.11 4.49
CA PHE A 61 11.56 39.08 5.17
C PHE A 61 10.33 38.69 4.36
N SER A 62 10.09 37.38 4.24
CA SER A 62 8.83 36.88 3.69
C SER A 62 7.65 37.32 4.58
N ALA A 63 6.45 37.41 4.00
CA ALA A 63 5.25 37.71 4.77
C ALA A 63 5.00 36.68 5.90
N PHE A 64 5.45 35.44 5.73
CA PHE A 64 5.40 34.42 6.78
C PHE A 64 6.34 34.74 7.94
N MET A 65 7.59 35.15 7.65
CA MET A 65 8.52 35.58 8.69
C MET A 65 7.97 36.80 9.45
N MET A 66 7.53 37.83 8.73
CA MET A 66 6.89 39.01 9.32
C MET A 66 5.71 38.65 10.22
N ARG A 67 4.88 37.68 9.80
CA ARG A 67 3.75 37.21 10.59
C ARG A 67 4.19 36.57 11.90
N GLU A 68 5.24 35.75 11.89
CA GLU A 68 5.75 35.11 13.10
C GLU A 68 6.38 36.14 14.05
N LEU A 69 7.13 37.12 13.52
CA LEU A 69 7.66 38.25 14.31
C LEU A 69 6.53 39.04 14.99
N ARG A 70 5.50 39.44 14.22
CA ARG A 70 4.32 40.15 14.76
C ARG A 70 3.62 39.33 15.85
N LYS A 71 3.41 38.03 15.63
CA LYS A 71 2.79 37.16 16.63
C LYS A 71 3.67 37.01 17.88
N GLY A 72 4.99 36.95 17.73
CA GLY A 72 5.93 36.98 18.86
C GLY A 72 5.76 38.23 19.70
N LEU A 73 5.72 39.41 19.07
CA LEU A 73 5.50 40.68 19.77
C LEU A 73 4.16 40.72 20.49
N ALA A 74 3.11 40.17 19.89
CA ALA A 74 1.78 40.09 20.51
C ALA A 74 1.76 39.26 21.81
N ILE A 75 2.68 38.31 21.97
CA ILE A 75 2.88 37.53 23.21
C ILE A 75 4.03 38.07 24.06
N GLY A 76 4.54 39.27 23.77
CA GLY A 76 5.59 39.94 24.56
C GLY A 76 7.03 39.48 24.28
N HIS A 77 7.26 38.75 23.17
CA HIS A 77 8.57 38.20 22.83
C HIS A 77 9.13 38.79 21.53
N ASP A 78 10.33 39.34 21.58
CA ASP A 78 11.08 39.77 20.39
C ASP A 78 11.82 38.57 19.77
N LEU A 79 11.43 38.22 18.54
CA LEU A 79 11.99 37.10 17.77
C LEU A 79 12.99 37.54 16.70
N SER A 80 13.28 38.84 16.58
CA SER A 80 14.13 39.42 15.52
C SER A 80 15.50 38.76 15.43
N LYS A 81 16.10 38.42 16.57
CA LYS A 81 17.40 37.73 16.65
C LYS A 81 17.42 36.38 15.92
N TYR A 82 16.29 35.68 15.89
CA TYR A 82 16.17 34.37 15.25
C TYR A 82 16.01 34.50 13.73
N ALA A 83 15.25 35.51 13.27
CA ALA A 83 14.99 35.77 11.85
C ALA A 83 16.26 36.09 11.03
N ILE A 84 17.39 36.37 11.68
CA ILE A 84 18.69 36.60 11.02
C ILE A 84 19.29 35.30 10.46
N SER A 85 19.11 34.17 11.15
CA SER A 85 19.82 32.91 10.85
C SER A 85 18.90 31.70 10.62
N MET A 86 17.59 31.90 10.75
CA MET A 86 16.59 30.84 10.70
C MET A 86 15.48 31.15 9.72
N ASP A 87 14.90 30.11 9.13
CA ASP A 87 13.70 30.25 8.32
C ASP A 87 12.44 30.49 9.17
N TRP A 88 11.35 30.89 8.53
CA TRP A 88 10.11 31.23 9.22
C TRP A 88 9.45 30.02 9.92
N MET A 89 9.72 28.79 9.49
CA MET A 89 9.21 27.57 10.13
C MET A 89 9.98 27.26 11.41
N GLN A 90 11.29 27.49 11.44
CA GLN A 90 12.08 27.42 12.69
C GLN A 90 11.61 28.48 13.69
N VAL A 91 11.47 29.75 13.25
CA VAL A 91 10.97 30.84 14.10
C VAL A 91 9.54 30.56 14.59
N HIS A 92 8.72 29.89 13.77
CA HIS A 92 7.39 29.46 14.17
C HIS A 92 7.40 28.47 15.36
N GLU A 93 8.31 27.49 15.35
CA GLU A 93 8.45 26.53 16.44
C GLU A 93 9.07 27.15 17.70
N ILE A 94 9.97 28.12 17.56
CA ILE A 94 10.45 28.92 18.70
C ILE A 94 9.30 29.72 19.31
N ARG A 95 8.52 30.42 18.49
CA ARG A 95 7.36 31.19 18.94
C ARG A 95 6.36 30.31 19.70
N LYS A 96 6.04 29.12 19.16
CA LYS A 96 5.15 28.16 19.86
C LYS A 96 5.72 27.74 21.21
N GLY A 97 7.03 27.49 21.30
CA GLY A 97 7.64 27.09 22.57
C GLY A 97 7.59 28.20 23.62
N LEU A 98 7.80 29.45 23.22
CA LEU A 98 7.63 30.61 24.10
C LEU A 98 6.17 30.76 24.55
N GLU A 99 5.22 30.55 23.62
CA GLU A 99 3.78 30.57 23.92
C GLU A 99 3.35 29.46 24.90
N SER A 100 3.96 28.27 24.83
CA SER A 100 3.72 27.17 25.77
C SER A 100 4.59 27.23 27.04
N GLY A 101 5.50 28.20 27.13
CA GLY A 101 6.35 28.42 28.31
C GLY A 101 7.51 27.43 28.47
N VAL A 102 7.87 26.69 27.41
CA VAL A 102 9.02 25.78 27.44
C VAL A 102 10.35 26.50 27.20
N ASP A 103 11.45 25.93 27.68
CA ASP A 103 12.78 26.49 27.48
C ASP A 103 13.26 26.28 26.03
N VAL A 104 13.06 27.30 25.20
CA VAL A 104 13.46 27.28 23.78
C VAL A 104 14.97 27.27 23.57
N SER A 105 15.78 27.65 24.58
CA SER A 105 17.25 27.64 24.46
C SER A 105 17.84 26.25 24.22
N ILE A 106 17.03 25.21 24.48
CA ILE A 106 17.37 23.82 24.23
C ILE A 106 17.46 23.53 22.73
N TYR A 107 16.64 24.20 21.91
CA TYR A 107 16.46 23.88 20.49
C TYR A 107 16.51 25.07 19.55
N ASP A 108 16.72 26.30 20.04
CA ASP A 108 16.81 27.53 19.24
C ASP A 108 18.15 27.65 18.48
N LYS A 109 18.56 26.58 17.81
CA LYS A 109 19.81 26.49 17.07
C LYS A 109 19.57 26.31 15.57
N PRO A 110 20.25 27.07 14.69
CA PRO A 110 20.02 27.01 13.24
C PRO A 110 20.23 25.62 12.63
N GLU A 111 21.08 24.78 13.23
CA GLU A 111 21.33 23.41 12.80
C GLU A 111 20.12 22.46 12.94
N PHE A 112 19.13 22.82 13.76
CA PHE A 112 17.88 22.07 13.86
C PHE A 112 16.89 22.53 12.80
N THR A 113 16.46 21.63 11.91
CA THR A 113 15.32 21.96 11.04
C THR A 113 14.05 22.18 11.87
N ALA A 114 13.06 22.88 11.31
CA ALA A 114 11.77 23.08 11.98
C ALA A 114 11.13 21.76 12.48
N ALA A 115 11.31 20.64 11.77
CA ALA A 115 10.83 19.33 12.22
C ALA A 115 11.58 18.79 13.44
N HIS A 116 12.89 19.02 13.57
CA HIS A 116 13.63 18.68 14.79
C HIS A 116 13.17 19.56 15.97
N MET A 117 13.01 20.88 15.72
CA MET A 117 12.50 21.82 16.72
C MET A 117 11.10 21.44 17.20
N GLU A 118 10.21 21.02 16.29
CA GLU A 118 8.87 20.57 16.62
C GLU A 118 8.87 19.38 17.58
N GLU A 119 9.69 18.35 17.33
CA GLU A 119 9.77 17.17 18.21
C GLU A 119 10.46 17.50 19.55
N LEU A 120 11.40 18.45 19.60
CA LEU A 120 11.97 18.92 20.86
C LEU A 120 10.95 19.74 21.66
N ARG A 121 10.26 20.67 21.03
CA ARG A 121 9.19 21.47 21.64
C ARG A 121 8.10 20.57 22.22
N LYS A 122 7.57 19.63 21.44
CA LYS A 122 6.53 18.69 21.92
C LYS A 122 7.01 17.86 23.11
N GLY A 123 8.27 17.42 23.10
CA GLY A 123 8.82 16.67 24.23
C GLY A 123 8.90 17.51 25.50
N LEU A 124 9.35 18.78 25.38
CA LEU A 124 9.36 19.71 26.51
C LEU A 124 7.94 20.01 27.02
N GLU A 125 6.97 20.19 26.12
CA GLU A 125 5.55 20.41 26.47
C GLU A 125 4.95 19.19 27.17
N ALA A 126 5.36 17.98 26.79
CA ALA A 126 4.95 16.74 27.44
C ALA A 126 5.75 16.43 28.73
N GLY A 127 6.77 17.23 29.07
CA GLY A 127 7.61 17.03 30.25
C GLY A 127 8.56 15.83 30.16
N VAL A 128 8.88 15.35 28.97
CA VAL A 128 9.82 14.24 28.77
C VAL A 128 11.26 14.70 28.59
N ASP A 129 12.23 13.82 28.91
CA ASP A 129 13.65 14.15 28.80
C ASP A 129 14.13 14.19 27.34
N VAL A 130 14.14 15.39 26.77
CA VAL A 130 14.60 15.63 25.40
C VAL A 130 16.11 15.44 25.21
N THR A 131 16.90 15.37 26.29
CA THR A 131 18.36 15.19 26.17
C THR A 131 18.74 13.84 25.59
N ILE A 132 17.83 12.86 25.68
CA ILE A 132 17.97 11.51 25.12
C ILE A 132 18.03 11.56 23.59
N TYR A 133 17.22 12.40 22.96
CA TYR A 133 17.03 12.39 21.50
C TYR A 133 17.37 13.70 20.78
N LYS A 134 17.80 14.76 21.48
CA LYS A 134 18.22 16.03 20.85
C LYS A 134 19.46 15.97 19.96
N LYS A 135 20.13 14.82 19.88
CA LYS A 135 21.34 14.65 19.06
C LYS A 135 20.96 14.60 17.59
N LEU A 136 21.59 15.44 16.76
CA LEU A 136 21.40 15.45 15.29
C LEU A 136 21.86 14.18 14.58
N THR A 137 22.42 13.21 15.31
CA THR A 137 22.59 11.83 14.82
C THR A 137 21.26 11.13 14.57
N TYR A 138 20.18 11.60 15.21
CA TYR A 138 18.82 11.20 14.91
C TYR A 138 18.20 12.18 13.91
N ASN A 139 17.50 11.64 12.91
CA ASN A 139 16.57 12.44 12.14
C ASN A 139 15.26 12.66 12.92
N TRP A 140 14.47 13.64 12.51
CA TRP A 140 13.23 14.01 13.19
C TRP A 140 12.19 12.86 13.29
N PHE A 141 12.18 11.89 12.37
CA PHE A 141 11.32 10.71 12.51
C PHE A 141 11.78 9.79 13.65
N GLN A 142 13.09 9.58 13.81
CA GLN A 142 13.64 8.83 14.94
C GLN A 142 13.36 9.57 16.26
N MET A 143 13.57 10.89 16.29
CA MET A 143 13.24 11.73 17.45
C MET A 143 11.77 11.59 17.85
N LYS A 144 10.86 11.58 16.87
CA LYS A 144 9.43 11.37 17.09
C LYS A 144 9.15 10.04 17.78
N GLU A 145 9.72 8.94 17.31
CA GLU A 145 9.47 7.63 17.93
C GLU A 145 10.13 7.52 19.32
N ILE A 146 11.26 8.18 19.58
CA ILE A 146 11.83 8.24 20.93
C ILE A 146 10.94 9.09 21.85
N ARG A 147 10.50 10.28 21.41
CA ARG A 147 9.57 11.14 22.15
C ARG A 147 8.29 10.38 22.51
N LEU A 148 7.65 9.74 21.53
CA LEU A 148 6.42 8.99 21.76
C LEU A 148 6.61 7.85 22.78
N GLY A 149 7.76 7.19 22.79
CA GLY A 149 8.05 6.15 23.79
C GLY A 149 8.27 6.72 25.19
N LEU A 150 8.92 7.88 25.31
CA LEU A 150 9.04 8.58 26.59
C LEU A 150 7.66 9.02 27.11
N GLU A 151 6.79 9.53 26.21
CA GLU A 151 5.42 9.93 26.54
C GLU A 151 4.55 8.74 26.99
N SER A 152 4.75 7.56 26.40
CA SER A 152 4.05 6.33 26.80
C SER A 152 4.70 5.58 27.98
N GLY A 153 5.84 6.07 28.48
CA GLY A 153 6.54 5.50 29.64
C GLY A 153 7.28 4.19 29.35
N VAL A 154 7.53 3.85 28.09
CA VAL A 154 8.32 2.65 27.73
C VAL A 154 9.82 2.93 27.82
N ASP A 155 10.61 1.87 28.03
CA ASP A 155 12.06 1.97 28.08
C ASP A 155 12.65 2.22 26.68
N VAL A 156 12.89 3.50 26.37
CA VAL A 156 13.45 3.91 25.08
C VAL A 156 14.91 3.50 24.89
N SER A 157 15.64 3.14 25.95
CA SER A 157 17.04 2.71 25.83
C SER A 157 17.20 1.45 24.98
N LYS A 158 16.14 0.64 24.91
CA LYS A 158 16.04 -0.55 24.07
C LYS A 158 16.12 -0.29 22.58
N TYR A 159 15.73 0.90 22.11
CA TYR A 159 15.65 1.18 20.66
C TYR A 159 16.17 2.56 20.25
N ALA A 160 16.43 3.48 21.17
CA ALA A 160 16.92 4.83 20.89
C ALA A 160 18.39 4.82 20.45
N THR A 161 18.66 4.36 19.23
CA THR A 161 20.01 4.29 18.66
C THR A 161 20.03 4.73 17.19
N PRO A 162 21.00 5.56 16.75
CA PRO A 162 21.02 6.07 15.37
C PRO A 162 21.07 4.99 14.29
N LYS A 163 21.54 3.77 14.62
CA LYS A 163 21.60 2.64 13.68
C LYS A 163 20.22 2.13 13.25
N TYR A 164 19.18 2.35 14.06
CA TYR A 164 17.83 1.88 13.76
C TYR A 164 17.05 2.93 13.00
N THR A 165 16.39 2.53 11.91
CA THR A 165 15.47 3.42 11.20
C THR A 165 14.27 3.76 12.09
N ALA A 166 13.59 4.87 11.81
CA ALA A 166 12.37 5.23 12.54
C ALA A 166 11.29 4.14 12.46
N ARG A 167 11.25 3.34 11.38
CA ARG A 167 10.31 2.21 11.28
C ARG A 167 10.64 1.10 12.27
N VAL A 168 11.91 0.70 12.39
CA VAL A 168 12.36 -0.25 13.42
C VAL A 168 12.04 0.27 14.81
N MET A 169 12.37 1.55 15.10
CA MET A 169 12.04 2.18 16.39
C MET A 169 10.54 2.16 16.69
N ARG A 170 9.69 2.43 15.69
CA ARG A 170 8.23 2.38 15.82
C ARG A 170 7.75 1.00 16.23
N VAL A 171 8.24 -0.06 15.59
CA VAL A 171 7.82 -1.43 15.91
C VAL A 171 8.24 -1.78 17.33
N VAL A 172 9.49 -1.49 17.71
CA VAL A 172 9.96 -1.77 19.07
C VAL A 172 9.18 -0.98 20.11
N ARG A 173 8.95 0.32 19.89
CA ARG A 173 8.11 1.16 20.77
C ARG A 173 6.72 0.56 20.94
N LYS A 174 6.01 0.30 19.84
CA LYS A 174 4.64 -0.25 19.89
C LYS A 174 4.59 -1.61 20.56
N GLY A 175 5.60 -2.46 20.35
CA GLY A 175 5.75 -3.71 21.07
C GLY A 175 5.82 -3.50 22.58
N LEU A 176 6.74 -2.64 23.03
CA LEU A 176 6.88 -2.33 24.45
C LEU A 176 5.60 -1.74 25.07
N GLU A 177 4.84 -0.92 24.33
CA GLU A 177 3.57 -0.33 24.77
C GLU A 177 2.49 -1.39 25.08
N ILE A 178 2.53 -2.55 24.41
CA ILE A 178 1.59 -3.65 24.62
C ILE A 178 2.21 -4.84 25.36
N GLY A 179 3.44 -4.71 25.86
CA GLY A 179 4.16 -5.80 26.55
C GLY A 179 4.73 -6.89 25.63
N LEU A 180 4.83 -6.64 24.33
CA LEU A 180 5.45 -7.54 23.34
C LEU A 180 6.89 -7.10 23.05
N ASP A 181 7.89 -7.89 23.47
CA ASP A 181 9.30 -7.49 23.29
C ASP A 181 9.80 -7.77 21.87
N MET A 182 10.05 -6.69 21.12
CA MET A 182 10.55 -6.76 19.74
C MET A 182 12.05 -6.49 19.61
N THR A 183 12.78 -6.34 20.72
CA THR A 183 14.21 -5.97 20.69
C THR A 183 15.08 -6.99 19.97
N GLY A 184 14.88 -8.29 20.21
CA GLY A 184 15.64 -9.35 19.52
C GLY A 184 15.47 -9.34 17.99
N TYR A 185 14.29 -8.94 17.50
CA TYR A 185 14.06 -8.78 16.06
C TYR A 185 14.79 -7.56 15.48
N ALA A 186 14.88 -6.47 16.26
CA ALA A 186 15.67 -5.30 15.86
C ALA A 186 17.18 -5.61 15.81
N GLU A 187 17.69 -6.48 16.70
CA GLU A 187 19.07 -6.96 16.70
C GLU A 187 19.39 -7.87 15.50
N SER A 188 18.38 -8.54 14.94
CA SER A 188 18.51 -9.41 13.77
C SER A 188 18.65 -8.64 12.44
N HIS A 189 18.73 -7.31 12.49
CA HIS A 189 18.91 -6.43 11.32
C HIS A 189 17.80 -6.55 10.26
N TYR A 190 16.60 -6.97 10.64
CA TYR A 190 15.44 -6.96 9.76
C TYR A 190 15.07 -5.55 9.32
N THR A 191 14.51 -5.44 8.11
CA THR A 191 13.93 -4.19 7.63
C THR A 191 12.67 -3.85 8.44
N GLY A 192 12.27 -2.56 8.39
CA GLY A 192 11.04 -2.12 9.05
C GLY A 192 9.80 -2.87 8.56
N ASP A 193 9.71 -3.20 7.26
CA ASP A 193 8.60 -3.96 6.68
C ASP A 193 8.49 -5.37 7.28
N VAL A 194 9.63 -6.10 7.34
CA VAL A 194 9.67 -7.44 7.93
C VAL A 194 9.29 -7.39 9.40
N MET A 195 9.82 -6.43 10.16
CA MET A 195 9.48 -6.27 11.57
C MET A 195 8.00 -5.93 11.79
N GLU A 196 7.40 -5.12 10.93
CA GLU A 196 5.97 -4.80 10.99
C GLU A 196 5.11 -6.05 10.78
N MET A 197 5.49 -6.95 9.87
CA MET A 197 4.75 -8.21 9.65
C MET A 197 4.90 -9.19 10.81
N ILE A 198 6.12 -9.34 11.36
CA ILE A 198 6.33 -10.16 12.56
C ILE A 198 5.50 -9.61 13.72
N PHE A 199 5.54 -8.30 13.94
CA PHE A 199 4.78 -7.65 15.00
C PHE A 199 3.27 -7.90 14.86
N GLN A 200 2.70 -7.70 13.65
CA GLN A 200 1.29 -7.99 13.39
C GLN A 200 0.95 -9.46 13.62
N GLY A 201 1.78 -10.38 13.12
CA GLY A 201 1.58 -11.82 13.32
C GLY A 201 1.57 -12.20 14.80
N LEU A 202 2.54 -11.72 15.59
CA LEU A 202 2.61 -12.00 17.02
C LEU A 202 1.42 -11.44 17.81
N GLN A 203 0.84 -10.30 17.40
CA GLN A 203 -0.35 -9.74 18.05
C GLN A 203 -1.60 -10.63 17.90
N GLU A 204 -1.69 -11.36 16.79
CA GLU A 204 -2.82 -12.22 16.44
C GLU A 204 -2.53 -13.72 16.67
N ASP A 205 -1.41 -14.05 17.33
CA ASP A 205 -0.93 -15.44 17.51
C ASP A 205 -0.66 -16.19 16.18
N LEU A 206 -0.30 -15.45 15.14
CA LEU A 206 0.03 -15.93 13.79
C LEU A 206 1.51 -15.67 13.48
N ASP A 207 2.41 -16.32 14.23
CA ASP A 207 3.86 -16.08 14.07
C ASP A 207 4.35 -16.40 12.64
N VAL A 208 5.07 -15.44 12.06
CA VAL A 208 5.73 -15.51 10.74
C VAL A 208 7.25 -15.35 10.86
N SER A 209 7.81 -15.34 12.08
CA SER A 209 9.22 -15.12 12.33
C SER A 209 10.12 -16.20 11.72
N GLU A 210 9.64 -17.42 11.58
CA GLU A 210 10.37 -18.50 10.91
C GLU A 210 10.61 -18.20 9.42
N PHE A 211 9.62 -17.62 8.73
CA PHE A 211 9.77 -17.19 7.33
C PHE A 211 10.73 -15.99 7.23
N ALA A 212 10.67 -15.04 8.16
CA ALA A 212 11.63 -13.95 8.21
C ALA A 212 13.08 -14.46 8.37
N LYS A 213 13.30 -15.47 9.24
CA LYS A 213 14.59 -16.15 9.39
C LYS A 213 15.01 -16.89 8.12
N ALA A 214 14.06 -17.45 7.38
CA ALA A 214 14.30 -18.07 6.08
C ALA A 214 14.59 -17.07 4.95
N GLY A 215 14.52 -15.77 5.22
CA GLY A 215 14.89 -14.71 4.28
C GLY A 215 13.74 -14.16 3.43
N TYR A 216 12.49 -14.44 3.81
CA TYR A 216 11.32 -13.86 3.15
C TYR A 216 11.22 -12.36 3.46
N ASP A 217 10.85 -11.55 2.46
CA ASP A 217 10.67 -10.11 2.57
C ASP A 217 9.29 -9.72 3.15
N GLY A 218 9.10 -8.42 3.39
CA GLY A 218 7.87 -7.91 4.00
C GLY A 218 6.59 -8.16 3.19
N GLU A 219 6.66 -8.15 1.85
CA GLU A 219 5.48 -8.40 1.01
C GLU A 219 5.12 -9.89 1.01
N GLN A 220 6.12 -10.76 0.97
CA GLN A 220 5.91 -12.19 1.11
C GLN A 220 5.36 -12.56 2.49
N LEU A 221 5.92 -11.99 3.57
CA LEU A 221 5.42 -12.19 4.93
C LEU A 221 3.98 -11.69 5.09
N TYR A 222 3.61 -10.58 4.44
CA TYR A 222 2.24 -10.11 4.39
C TYR A 222 1.31 -11.17 3.75
N ALA A 223 1.70 -11.73 2.60
CA ALA A 223 0.90 -12.75 1.92
C ALA A 223 0.74 -14.03 2.79
N ILE A 224 1.81 -14.46 3.46
CA ILE A 224 1.81 -15.60 4.38
C ILE A 224 0.93 -15.33 5.60
N LEU A 225 1.04 -14.14 6.20
CA LEU A 225 0.20 -13.73 7.33
C LEU A 225 -1.28 -13.74 6.94
N LYS A 226 -1.62 -13.24 5.75
CA LYS A 226 -3.00 -13.32 5.21
C LYS A 226 -3.49 -14.74 4.98
N ALA A 227 -2.60 -15.69 4.65
CA ALA A 227 -2.97 -17.10 4.57
C ALA A 227 -3.27 -17.67 5.95
N LYS A 228 -2.40 -17.39 6.94
CA LYS A 228 -2.59 -17.80 8.34
C LYS A 228 -3.89 -17.23 8.94
N GLU A 229 -4.23 -15.96 8.69
CA GLU A 229 -5.49 -15.33 9.11
C GLU A 229 -6.74 -16.08 8.58
N ARG A 230 -6.61 -16.73 7.42
CA ARG A 230 -7.68 -17.52 6.79
C ARG A 230 -7.66 -19.00 7.20
N GLY A 231 -6.72 -19.41 8.06
CA GLY A 231 -6.50 -20.81 8.43
C GLY A 231 -5.97 -21.66 7.28
N VAL A 232 -5.30 -21.06 6.29
CA VAL A 232 -4.80 -21.72 5.09
C VAL A 232 -3.31 -22.00 5.24
N GLU A 233 -2.92 -23.28 5.08
CA GLU A 233 -1.52 -23.69 5.17
C GLU A 233 -0.83 -23.63 3.80
N VAL A 234 -0.01 -22.59 3.58
CA VAL A 234 0.74 -22.36 2.34
C VAL A 234 2.17 -22.89 2.37
N SER A 235 2.74 -23.18 3.55
CA SER A 235 4.16 -23.51 3.76
C SER A 235 4.69 -24.64 2.87
N PRO A 236 3.92 -25.73 2.58
CA PRO A 236 4.39 -26.81 1.71
C PRO A 236 4.60 -26.39 0.25
N TYR A 237 3.99 -25.28 -0.17
CA TYR A 237 3.88 -24.86 -1.56
C TYR A 237 4.69 -23.61 -1.89
N ILE A 238 5.15 -22.87 -0.89
CA ILE A 238 5.89 -21.61 -1.08
C ILE A 238 7.39 -21.82 -1.04
N ARG A 239 8.12 -20.94 -1.73
CA ARG A 239 9.59 -20.84 -1.69
C ARG A 239 9.99 -19.38 -1.53
N LYS A 240 11.19 -19.12 -1.02
CA LYS A 240 11.68 -17.75 -0.80
C LYS A 240 11.79 -16.91 -2.09
N ASP A 241 11.89 -17.57 -3.24
CA ASP A 241 12.04 -16.90 -4.54
C ASP A 241 10.66 -16.56 -5.17
N PHE A 242 9.55 -16.94 -4.51
CA PHE A 242 8.20 -16.62 -4.96
C PHE A 242 7.81 -15.18 -4.61
N SER A 243 7.26 -14.44 -5.56
CA SER A 243 6.69 -13.13 -5.29
C SER A 243 5.46 -13.20 -4.39
N CYS A 244 5.09 -12.07 -3.79
CA CYS A 244 3.84 -11.92 -3.03
C CYS A 244 2.62 -12.37 -3.85
N GLU A 245 2.57 -12.08 -5.15
CA GLU A 245 1.50 -12.50 -6.06
C GLU A 245 1.42 -14.01 -6.22
N GLN A 246 2.57 -14.71 -6.33
CA GLN A 246 2.60 -16.17 -6.42
C GLN A 246 2.07 -16.82 -5.14
N ILE A 247 2.52 -16.35 -3.97
CA ILE A 247 2.00 -16.81 -2.66
C ILE A 247 0.50 -16.53 -2.53
N GLN A 248 0.03 -15.38 -3.02
CA GLN A 248 -1.39 -15.05 -3.04
C GLN A 248 -2.21 -16.02 -3.90
N GLN A 249 -1.71 -16.43 -5.08
CA GLN A 249 -2.41 -17.41 -5.91
C GLN A 249 -2.44 -18.79 -5.24
N ILE A 250 -1.37 -19.19 -4.56
CA ILE A 250 -1.33 -20.45 -3.78
C ILE A 250 -2.40 -20.43 -2.70
N ARG A 251 -2.45 -19.34 -1.92
CA ARG A 251 -3.49 -19.16 -0.90
C ARG A 251 -4.90 -19.27 -1.50
N LYS A 252 -5.16 -18.55 -2.60
CA LYS A 252 -6.48 -18.56 -3.27
C LYS A 252 -6.88 -19.95 -3.76
N GLY A 253 -5.95 -20.71 -4.32
CA GLY A 253 -6.24 -22.09 -4.76
C GLY A 253 -6.61 -23.00 -3.59
N LEU A 254 -5.89 -22.88 -2.47
CA LEU A 254 -6.23 -23.63 -1.25
C LEU A 254 -7.59 -23.21 -0.66
N GLU A 255 -7.93 -21.91 -0.70
CA GLU A 255 -9.24 -21.39 -0.29
C GLU A 255 -10.39 -21.96 -1.15
N THR A 256 -10.13 -22.33 -2.40
CA THR A 256 -11.09 -22.91 -3.35
C THR A 256 -10.90 -24.42 -3.56
N HIS A 257 -10.13 -25.09 -2.71
CA HIS A 257 -9.84 -26.53 -2.76
C HIS A 257 -9.14 -27.03 -4.04
N VAL A 258 -8.43 -26.15 -4.74
CA VAL A 258 -7.53 -26.49 -5.84
C VAL A 258 -6.14 -26.80 -5.30
N ASP A 259 -5.54 -27.92 -5.75
CA ASP A 259 -4.18 -28.32 -5.35
C ASP A 259 -3.11 -27.40 -5.98
N PRO A 260 -2.36 -26.61 -5.18
CA PRO A 260 -1.32 -25.75 -5.70
C PRO A 260 -0.14 -26.50 -6.30
N SER A 261 0.06 -27.80 -6.01
CA SER A 261 1.18 -28.57 -6.58
C SER A 261 1.24 -28.55 -8.11
N ILE A 262 0.08 -28.33 -8.75
CA ILE A 262 -0.09 -28.25 -10.21
C ILE A 262 0.58 -26.98 -10.77
N TYR A 263 0.46 -25.85 -10.09
CA TYR A 263 0.82 -24.52 -10.62
C TYR A 263 1.83 -23.72 -9.77
N ALA A 264 2.12 -24.13 -8.53
CA ALA A 264 3.10 -23.53 -7.63
C ALA A 264 4.55 -23.85 -8.03
N LYS A 265 4.94 -23.39 -9.22
CA LYS A 265 6.25 -23.62 -9.84
C LYS A 265 6.96 -22.29 -10.08
N GLU A 266 8.28 -22.30 -9.93
CA GLU A 266 9.14 -21.11 -10.10
C GLU A 266 9.06 -20.53 -11.52
N ASP A 267 8.82 -21.38 -12.52
CA ASP A 267 8.73 -20.97 -13.92
C ASP A 267 7.44 -20.20 -14.26
N PHE A 268 6.45 -20.17 -13.36
CA PHE A 268 5.20 -19.42 -13.54
C PHE A 268 5.19 -18.16 -12.69
N ASN A 269 5.05 -16.99 -13.32
CA ASN A 269 4.76 -15.76 -12.58
C ASN A 269 3.33 -15.76 -12.00
N GLY A 270 3.04 -14.82 -11.10
CA GLY A 270 1.74 -14.75 -10.42
C GLY A 270 0.52 -14.61 -11.35
N PHE A 271 0.68 -14.03 -12.55
CA PHE A 271 -0.40 -13.94 -13.54
C PHE A 271 -0.62 -15.27 -14.26
N GLN A 272 0.44 -16.00 -14.63
CA GLN A 272 0.31 -17.35 -15.19
C GLN A 272 -0.32 -18.31 -14.16
N MET A 273 0.14 -18.26 -12.90
CA MET A 273 -0.44 -19.03 -11.80
C MET A 273 -1.93 -18.72 -11.60
N ARG A 274 -2.35 -17.46 -11.78
CA ARG A 274 -3.76 -17.07 -11.71
C ARG A 274 -4.57 -17.77 -12.78
N GLU A 275 -4.16 -17.74 -14.04
CA GLU A 275 -4.93 -18.34 -15.14
C GLU A 275 -4.99 -19.87 -15.02
N ILE A 276 -3.93 -20.52 -14.54
CA ILE A 276 -3.97 -21.96 -14.25
C ILE A 276 -4.91 -22.24 -13.07
N ARG A 277 -4.82 -21.47 -11.97
CA ARG A 277 -5.74 -21.61 -10.81
C ARG A 277 -7.20 -21.44 -11.23
N VAL A 278 -7.54 -20.38 -11.97
CA VAL A 278 -8.93 -20.13 -12.43
C VAL A 278 -9.42 -21.29 -13.29
N GLY A 279 -8.61 -21.79 -14.24
CA GLY A 279 -9.02 -22.95 -15.04
C GLY A 279 -9.27 -24.21 -14.20
N LEU A 280 -8.46 -24.45 -13.16
CA LEU A 280 -8.70 -25.56 -12.23
C LEU A 280 -9.96 -25.37 -11.37
N GLU A 281 -10.27 -24.14 -10.95
CA GLU A 281 -11.52 -23.80 -10.24
C GLU A 281 -12.76 -24.11 -11.09
N GLU A 282 -12.68 -23.82 -12.38
CA GLU A 282 -13.71 -24.12 -13.39
C GLU A 282 -13.62 -25.56 -13.94
N ARG A 283 -12.77 -26.42 -13.36
CA ARG A 283 -12.58 -27.84 -13.73
C ARG A 283 -12.14 -28.08 -15.19
N LEU A 284 -11.43 -27.13 -15.78
CA LEU A 284 -10.89 -27.22 -17.13
C LEU A 284 -9.60 -28.05 -17.18
N ASP A 285 -9.30 -28.64 -18.34
CA ASP A 285 -8.01 -29.27 -18.59
C ASP A 285 -6.91 -28.23 -18.83
N VAL A 286 -6.30 -27.78 -17.73
CA VAL A 286 -5.21 -26.80 -17.78
C VAL A 286 -3.93 -27.35 -18.41
N SER A 287 -3.78 -28.67 -18.59
CA SER A 287 -2.57 -29.25 -19.21
C SER A 287 -2.36 -28.80 -20.66
N VAL A 288 -3.44 -28.35 -21.31
CA VAL A 288 -3.42 -27.78 -22.65
C VAL A 288 -2.60 -26.49 -22.70
N TYR A 289 -2.68 -25.63 -21.68
CA TYR A 289 -2.09 -24.29 -21.69
C TYR A 289 -1.16 -23.95 -20.52
N ALA A 290 -1.05 -24.79 -19.49
CA ALA A 290 -0.18 -24.58 -18.33
C ALA A 290 1.31 -24.80 -18.67
N ARG A 291 1.88 -23.90 -19.47
CA ARG A 291 3.24 -23.97 -20.01
C ARG A 291 4.00 -22.65 -19.78
N PRO A 292 5.19 -22.67 -19.18
CA PRO A 292 5.92 -21.43 -18.85
C PRO A 292 6.21 -20.52 -20.05
N GLU A 293 6.30 -21.10 -21.25
CA GLU A 293 6.57 -20.39 -22.50
C GLU A 293 5.38 -19.55 -23.00
N LEU A 294 4.18 -19.75 -22.44
CA LEU A 294 2.99 -18.97 -22.77
C LEU A 294 2.86 -17.78 -21.82
N TYR A 295 2.71 -16.58 -22.37
CA TYR A 295 2.35 -15.39 -21.60
C TYR A 295 0.95 -15.55 -20.99
N TRP A 296 0.72 -14.89 -19.85
CA TRP A 296 -0.54 -15.01 -19.13
C TRP A 296 -1.75 -14.59 -19.98
N GLN A 297 -1.62 -13.61 -20.89
CA GLN A 297 -2.70 -13.24 -21.82
C GLN A 297 -3.02 -14.36 -22.82
N GLN A 298 -2.02 -15.14 -23.24
CA GLN A 298 -2.28 -16.31 -24.10
C GLN A 298 -3.03 -17.38 -23.29
N MET A 299 -2.60 -17.64 -22.05
CA MET A 299 -3.28 -18.58 -21.16
C MET A 299 -4.73 -18.16 -20.86
N GLU A 300 -4.98 -16.86 -20.68
CA GLU A 300 -6.33 -16.31 -20.47
C GLU A 300 -7.25 -16.61 -21.65
N GLU A 301 -6.82 -16.34 -22.88
CA GLU A 301 -7.63 -16.59 -24.08
C GLU A 301 -7.84 -18.10 -24.32
N LEU A 302 -6.83 -18.93 -24.05
CA LEU A 302 -6.97 -20.40 -24.11
C LEU A 302 -7.94 -20.92 -23.04
N ARG A 303 -7.88 -20.40 -21.82
CA ARG A 303 -8.81 -20.71 -20.74
C ARG A 303 -10.25 -20.34 -21.13
N ILE A 304 -10.46 -19.12 -21.65
CA ILE A 304 -11.79 -18.66 -22.12
C ILE A 304 -12.32 -19.56 -23.23
N GLY A 305 -11.48 -20.02 -24.15
CA GLY A 305 -11.91 -20.99 -25.17
C GLY A 305 -12.37 -22.33 -24.58
N LEU A 306 -11.65 -22.86 -23.59
CA LEU A 306 -12.05 -24.07 -22.88
C LEU A 306 -13.36 -23.88 -22.08
N GLU A 307 -13.56 -22.72 -21.45
CA GLU A 307 -14.83 -22.37 -20.76
C GLU A 307 -16.03 -22.37 -21.72
N LYS A 308 -15.79 -22.06 -22.99
CA LYS A 308 -16.79 -22.08 -24.07
C LYS A 308 -16.93 -23.45 -24.74
N GLY A 309 -16.20 -24.47 -24.28
CA GLY A 309 -16.23 -25.81 -24.85
C GLY A 309 -15.49 -25.96 -26.20
N VAL A 310 -14.58 -25.03 -26.52
CA VAL A 310 -13.77 -25.08 -27.75
C VAL A 310 -12.48 -25.86 -27.49
N ASP A 311 -12.08 -26.78 -28.38
CA ASP A 311 -10.74 -27.40 -28.32
C ASP A 311 -9.66 -26.39 -28.75
N VAL A 312 -8.92 -25.88 -27.76
CA VAL A 312 -7.90 -24.85 -27.98
C VAL A 312 -6.49 -25.38 -28.28
N LYS A 313 -6.27 -26.70 -28.34
CA LYS A 313 -4.93 -27.30 -28.52
C LYS A 313 -4.17 -26.74 -29.72
N LYS A 314 -4.90 -26.44 -30.81
CA LYS A 314 -4.35 -25.86 -32.04
C LYS A 314 -3.64 -24.51 -31.81
N TRP A 315 -4.12 -23.71 -30.86
CA TRP A 315 -3.59 -22.38 -30.57
C TRP A 315 -2.67 -22.33 -29.35
N ALA A 316 -2.51 -23.45 -28.63
CA ALA A 316 -1.66 -23.57 -27.44
C ALA A 316 -0.15 -23.61 -27.75
N HIS A 317 0.33 -22.64 -28.53
CA HIS A 317 1.72 -22.51 -28.95
C HIS A 317 2.22 -21.06 -28.80
N PRO A 318 3.45 -20.82 -28.32
CA PRO A 318 3.97 -19.47 -28.04
C PRO A 318 3.98 -18.51 -29.25
N SER A 319 3.93 -19.03 -30.48
CA SER A 319 3.91 -18.22 -31.70
C SER A 319 2.58 -17.49 -31.95
N PHE A 320 1.48 -17.90 -31.33
CA PHE A 320 0.18 -17.25 -31.51
C PHE A 320 0.04 -16.07 -30.55
N SER A 321 -0.21 -14.87 -31.05
CA SER A 321 -0.52 -13.76 -30.16
C SER A 321 -1.87 -13.96 -29.47
N PRO A 322 -2.14 -13.33 -28.30
CA PRO A 322 -3.46 -13.38 -27.67
C PRO A 322 -4.61 -13.01 -28.63
N ALA A 323 -4.37 -12.08 -29.57
CA ALA A 323 -5.36 -11.70 -30.58
C ALA A 323 -5.63 -12.83 -31.60
N ASP A 324 -4.60 -13.59 -31.98
CA ASP A 324 -4.75 -14.74 -32.89
C ASP A 324 -5.56 -15.85 -32.22
N ILE A 325 -5.26 -16.15 -30.95
CA ILE A 325 -5.97 -17.15 -30.15
C ILE A 325 -7.44 -16.74 -30.00
N LYS A 326 -7.69 -15.51 -29.56
CA LYS A 326 -9.03 -14.95 -29.39
C LYS A 326 -9.87 -15.05 -30.66
N LYS A 327 -9.28 -14.64 -31.80
CA LYS A 327 -9.95 -14.72 -33.09
C LYS A 327 -10.29 -16.16 -33.44
N GLY A 328 -9.34 -17.08 -33.29
CA GLY A 328 -9.54 -18.51 -33.56
C GLY A 328 -10.64 -19.13 -32.69
N VAL A 329 -10.66 -18.81 -31.40
CA VAL A 329 -11.70 -19.27 -30.45
C VAL A 329 -13.08 -18.76 -30.84
N LEU A 330 -13.22 -17.48 -31.20
CA LEU A 330 -14.48 -16.90 -31.65
C LEU A 330 -15.00 -17.56 -32.93
N GLU A 331 -14.11 -17.78 -33.91
CA GLU A 331 -14.48 -18.45 -35.17
C GLU A 331 -14.94 -19.90 -34.93
N ALA A 332 -14.28 -20.65 -34.04
CA ALA A 332 -14.65 -22.03 -33.72
C ALA A 332 -15.97 -22.14 -32.95
N GLU A 333 -16.20 -21.24 -32.00
CA GLU A 333 -17.46 -21.11 -31.26
C GLU A 333 -18.63 -20.80 -32.21
N GLU A 334 -18.46 -19.85 -33.14
CA GLU A 334 -19.47 -19.49 -34.13
C GLU A 334 -19.76 -20.62 -35.13
N SER A 335 -18.77 -21.43 -35.48
CA SER A 335 -18.97 -22.58 -36.38
C SER A 335 -19.70 -23.76 -35.74
N GLY A 336 -19.97 -23.71 -34.43
CA GLY A 336 -20.51 -24.86 -33.68
C GLY A 336 -19.55 -26.06 -33.69
N ASP A 337 -18.27 -25.79 -33.94
CA ASP A 337 -17.22 -26.81 -33.91
C ASP A 337 -16.85 -27.04 -32.45
N SER A 338 -17.71 -27.77 -31.75
CA SER A 338 -17.47 -28.21 -30.38
C SER A 338 -16.33 -29.22 -30.29
N GLY A 339 -15.60 -29.50 -31.37
CA GLY A 339 -14.60 -30.57 -31.44
C GLY A 339 -15.18 -31.97 -31.23
N THR A 340 -16.49 -32.10 -30.95
CA THR A 340 -17.18 -33.38 -30.71
C THR A 340 -17.73 -34.01 -32.00
N SER A 341 -17.55 -33.37 -33.16
CA SER A 341 -18.14 -33.86 -34.42
C SER A 341 -17.37 -35.00 -35.09
N ASP A 342 -16.08 -35.17 -34.79
CA ASP A 342 -15.24 -36.18 -35.46
C ASP A 342 -14.99 -37.45 -34.61
N ASP A 343 -15.31 -37.42 -33.32
CA ASP A 343 -14.98 -38.51 -32.38
C ASP A 343 -16.12 -39.50 -32.10
N PHE A 344 -17.37 -39.15 -32.45
CA PHE A 344 -18.54 -39.99 -32.20
C PHE A 344 -19.18 -40.46 -33.51
N THR A 345 -19.43 -41.76 -33.60
CA THR A 345 -20.28 -42.35 -34.65
C THR A 345 -21.71 -41.84 -34.53
N GLU A 346 -22.46 -41.86 -35.63
CA GLU A 346 -23.88 -41.47 -35.68
C GLU A 346 -24.72 -42.13 -34.56
N ALA A 347 -24.43 -43.40 -34.25
CA ALA A 347 -25.10 -44.13 -33.17
C ALA A 347 -24.71 -43.64 -31.77
N GLN A 348 -23.46 -43.24 -31.53
CA GLN A 348 -23.05 -42.64 -30.26
C GLN A 348 -23.67 -41.24 -30.10
N THR A 349 -23.69 -40.44 -31.18
CA THR A 349 -24.32 -39.12 -31.21
C THR A 349 -25.82 -39.20 -30.90
N GLN A 350 -26.52 -40.23 -31.42
CA GLN A 350 -27.93 -40.45 -31.12
C GLN A 350 -28.17 -40.70 -29.62
N GLU A 351 -27.31 -41.47 -28.95
CA GLU A 351 -27.42 -41.71 -27.50
C GLU A 351 -27.12 -40.44 -26.68
N ILE A 352 -26.21 -39.57 -27.13
CA ILE A 352 -25.97 -38.26 -26.50
C ILE A 352 -27.21 -37.38 -26.63
N ILE A 353 -27.80 -37.31 -27.84
CA ILE A 353 -29.01 -36.52 -28.11
C ILE A 353 -30.16 -36.98 -27.20
N LEU A 354 -30.41 -38.29 -27.12
CA LEU A 354 -31.47 -38.84 -26.28
C LEU A 354 -31.28 -38.53 -24.79
N GLY A 355 -30.04 -38.50 -24.29
CA GLY A 355 -29.76 -38.11 -22.91
C GLY A 355 -30.00 -36.62 -22.65
N LEU A 356 -29.62 -35.76 -23.59
CA LEU A 356 -29.90 -34.32 -23.51
C LEU A 356 -31.40 -34.03 -23.54
N GLU A 357 -32.16 -34.72 -24.40
CA GLU A 357 -33.61 -34.62 -24.45
C GLU A 357 -34.30 -35.09 -23.16
N ALA A 358 -33.73 -36.12 -22.51
CA ALA A 358 -34.17 -36.58 -21.20
C ALA A 358 -33.70 -35.68 -20.04
N GLY A 359 -32.85 -34.67 -20.29
CA GLY A 359 -32.37 -33.74 -19.25
C GLY A 359 -31.40 -34.37 -18.25
N ILE A 360 -30.69 -35.43 -18.63
CA ILE A 360 -29.66 -36.08 -17.79
C ILE A 360 -28.25 -35.62 -18.19
N ASP A 361 -27.30 -35.68 -17.25
CA ASP A 361 -25.92 -35.25 -17.49
C ASP A 361 -25.17 -36.22 -18.41
N VAL A 362 -25.11 -35.87 -19.70
CA VAL A 362 -24.50 -36.72 -20.73
C VAL A 362 -22.97 -36.79 -20.63
N ASN A 363 -22.31 -35.88 -19.90
CA ASN A 363 -20.85 -35.90 -19.75
C ASN A 363 -20.35 -37.17 -19.02
N VAL A 364 -21.23 -37.84 -18.29
CA VAL A 364 -20.94 -39.11 -17.60
C VAL A 364 -20.59 -40.21 -18.60
N TYR A 365 -21.24 -40.22 -19.78
CA TYR A 365 -21.12 -41.30 -20.76
C TYR A 365 -20.80 -40.85 -22.19
N ALA A 366 -20.81 -39.55 -22.50
CA ALA A 366 -20.40 -39.00 -23.80
C ALA A 366 -18.87 -39.05 -23.95
N LYS A 367 -18.30 -40.25 -24.10
CA LYS A 367 -16.87 -40.49 -24.30
C LYS A 367 -16.61 -41.33 -25.56
N PRO A 368 -15.68 -40.94 -26.46
CA PRO A 368 -15.46 -41.62 -27.74
C PRO A 368 -15.09 -43.10 -27.62
N GLU A 369 -14.43 -43.48 -26.51
CA GLU A 369 -14.04 -44.85 -26.21
C GLU A 369 -15.21 -45.80 -25.90
N TYR A 370 -16.40 -45.28 -25.59
CA TYR A 370 -17.58 -46.10 -25.33
C TYR A 370 -18.35 -46.39 -26.60
N THR A 371 -18.63 -47.66 -26.86
CA THR A 371 -19.56 -48.05 -27.94
C THR A 371 -20.96 -47.47 -27.70
N ALA A 372 -21.73 -47.26 -28.77
CA ALA A 372 -23.11 -46.78 -28.65
C ALA A 372 -23.96 -47.65 -27.69
N THR A 373 -23.73 -48.96 -27.64
CA THR A 373 -24.41 -49.85 -26.69
C THR A 373 -24.02 -49.61 -25.23
N GLN A 374 -22.75 -49.30 -24.96
CA GLN A 374 -22.32 -48.94 -23.61
C GLN A 374 -22.91 -47.60 -23.17
N MET A 375 -22.94 -46.63 -24.09
CA MET A 375 -23.57 -45.33 -23.89
C MET A 375 -25.07 -45.47 -23.62
N HIS A 376 -25.76 -46.33 -24.38
CA HIS A 376 -27.16 -46.64 -24.20
C HIS A 376 -27.47 -47.19 -22.80
N ASN A 377 -26.69 -48.17 -22.33
CA ASN A 377 -26.90 -48.75 -20.99
C ASN A 377 -26.65 -47.73 -19.87
N MET A 378 -25.59 -46.93 -20.00
CA MET A 378 -25.28 -45.87 -19.02
C MET A 378 -26.35 -44.77 -19.02
N ARG A 379 -26.91 -44.42 -20.18
CA ARG A 379 -28.03 -43.49 -20.30
C ARG A 379 -29.27 -44.02 -19.55
N LEU A 380 -29.61 -45.29 -19.72
CA LEU A 380 -30.75 -45.92 -19.03
C LEU A 380 -30.56 -45.98 -17.50
N GLU A 381 -29.35 -46.25 -17.02
CA GLU A 381 -29.03 -46.20 -15.59
C GLU A 381 -29.25 -44.80 -15.01
N LEU A 382 -28.75 -43.77 -15.69
CA LEU A 382 -28.94 -42.37 -15.30
C LEU A 382 -30.41 -41.93 -15.34
N MET A 383 -31.17 -42.38 -16.34
CA MET A 383 -32.62 -42.13 -16.40
C MET A 383 -33.35 -42.79 -15.23
N ALA A 384 -32.99 -44.02 -14.88
CA ALA A 384 -33.59 -44.73 -13.75
C ALA A 384 -33.27 -44.04 -12.40
N GLU A 385 -32.04 -43.56 -12.21
CA GLU A 385 -31.64 -42.77 -11.03
C GLU A 385 -32.38 -41.43 -10.94
N ALA A 386 -32.66 -40.80 -12.08
CA ALA A 386 -33.44 -39.58 -12.17
C ALA A 386 -34.98 -39.80 -12.11
N GLY A 387 -35.45 -41.05 -12.06
CA GLY A 387 -36.87 -41.39 -12.05
C GLY A 387 -37.59 -41.14 -13.39
N ILE A 388 -36.85 -41.14 -14.50
CA ILE A 388 -37.33 -40.88 -15.85
C ILE A 388 -37.59 -42.22 -16.55
N SER A 389 -38.80 -42.40 -17.08
CA SER A 389 -39.13 -43.59 -17.88
C SER A 389 -38.59 -43.48 -19.30
N GLU A 390 -38.21 -44.61 -19.87
CA GLU A 390 -37.66 -44.74 -21.24
C GLU A 390 -38.55 -44.16 -22.34
#